data_AF-A0A932QJ28-F1
#
_entry.id   AF-A0A932QJ28-F1
#
_cell.length_a   1.000
_cell.length_b   1.000
_cell.length_c   1.000
_cell.angle_alpha   90.00
_cell.angle_beta   90.00
_cell.angle_gamma   90.00
#
_symmetry.space_group_name_H-M   'P 1'
#
loop_
_entity.id
_entity.type
_entity.pdbx_description
1 polymer ?
#
loop_
_entity_poly.entity_id
_entity_poly.type
_entity_poly.pdbx_seq_one_letter_code
_entity_poly.pdbx_strand_id
1 'polypeptide(L)'
;MTEFLTFDLDATFRSLQARMQEEGVFDKEAYDDLVDEVLEEKRELGELDDDNDLVEYAAKLKTRWPEAEASLTSGHETDVLEQE
;
A
#
# COMPACT_ATOMS: atom_id res chain seq x y z
N MET A 1 8.06 -19.92 22.91
CA MET A 1 7.23 -18.72 22.70
C MET A 1 7.36 -18.42 21.24
N THR A 2 6.33 -18.74 20.46
CA THR A 2 6.32 -18.55 19.02
C THR A 2 6.38 -17.05 18.77
N GLU A 3 7.46 -16.58 18.17
CA GLU A 3 7.57 -15.23 17.66
C GLU A 3 6.46 -15.07 16.62
N PHE A 4 5.47 -14.24 16.91
CA PHE A 4 4.44 -13.87 15.94
C PHE A 4 5.19 -13.29 14.74
N LEU A 5 5.04 -13.89 13.56
CA LEU A 5 5.27 -13.21 12.29
C LEU A 5 4.22 -12.09 12.22
N THR A 6 4.47 -11.00 12.95
CA THR A 6 3.57 -9.86 12.99
C THR A 6 3.63 -9.23 11.61
N PHE A 7 2.55 -9.37 10.86
CA PHE A 7 2.33 -8.67 9.60
C PHE A 7 2.75 -7.20 9.75
N ASP A 8 3.78 -6.79 9.02
CA ASP A 8 4.31 -5.44 9.10
C ASP A 8 3.55 -4.54 8.12
N LEU A 9 2.52 -3.89 8.64
CA LEU A 9 1.64 -3.03 7.86
C LEU A 9 2.39 -1.84 7.23
N ASP A 10 3.45 -1.35 7.88
CA ASP A 10 4.25 -0.23 7.37
C ASP A 10 5.12 -0.66 6.19
N ALA A 11 5.77 -1.83 6.28
CA ALA A 11 6.53 -2.43 5.20
C ALA A 11 5.61 -2.74 4.00
N THR A 12 4.43 -3.30 4.25
CA THR A 12 3.43 -3.56 3.21
C THR A 12 2.97 -2.26 2.55
N PHE A 13 2.71 -1.21 3.33
CA PHE A 13 2.34 0.10 2.80
C PHE A 13 3.44 0.72 1.92
N ARG A 14 4.71 0.64 2.33
CA ARG A 14 5.83 1.11 1.49
C ARG A 14 5.96 0.32 0.20
N SER A 15 5.74 -1.00 0.25
CA SER A 15 5.73 -1.84 -0.94
C SER A 15 4.59 -1.48 -1.89
N LEU A 16 3.41 -1.16 -1.34
CA LEU A 16 2.27 -0.66 -2.11
C LEU A 16 2.62 0.66 -2.79
N GLN A 17 3.21 1.63 -2.07
CA GLN A 17 3.62 2.91 -2.67
C GLN A 17 4.60 2.73 -3.82
N ALA A 18 5.55 1.80 -3.70
CA ALA A 18 6.49 1.47 -4.79
C ALA A 18 5.74 0.88 -5.99
N ARG A 19 4.90 -0.15 -5.77
CA ARG A 19 4.08 -0.76 -6.84
C ARG A 19 3.15 0.25 -7.51
N MET A 20 2.54 1.15 -6.74
CA MET A 20 1.68 2.20 -7.30
C MET A 20 2.43 3.10 -8.28
N GLN A 21 3.68 3.43 -7.98
CA GLN A 21 4.51 4.25 -8.87
C GLN A 21 5.00 3.46 -10.09
N GLU A 22 5.32 2.18 -9.92
CA GLU A 22 5.75 1.29 -11.01
C GLU A 22 4.61 0.94 -11.98
N GLU A 23 3.41 0.66 -11.46
CA GLU A 23 2.23 0.26 -12.22
C GLU A 23 1.34 1.44 -12.66
N GLY A 24 1.60 2.63 -12.13
CA GLY A 24 0.83 3.84 -12.46
C GLY A 24 -0.57 3.84 -11.83
N VAL A 25 -0.69 3.37 -10.59
CA VAL A 25 -1.93 3.38 -9.81
C VAL A 25 -2.07 4.75 -9.14
N PHE A 26 -2.85 5.64 -9.77
CA PHE A 26 -3.10 7.00 -9.28
C PHE A 26 -4.53 7.22 -8.79
N ASP A 27 -5.38 6.21 -8.90
CA ASP A 27 -6.79 6.29 -8.52
C ASP A 27 -7.08 5.40 -7.32
N LYS A 28 -8.01 5.85 -6.48
CA LYS A 28 -8.40 5.14 -5.26
C LYS A 28 -8.92 3.73 -5.56
N GLU A 29 -9.70 3.54 -6.61
CA GLU A 29 -10.24 2.22 -6.99
C GLU A 29 -9.12 1.25 -7.35
N ALA A 30 -8.14 1.69 -8.12
CA ALA A 30 -6.99 0.87 -8.48
C ALA A 30 -6.07 0.59 -7.28
N TYR A 31 -5.97 1.52 -6.33
CA TYR A 31 -5.27 1.27 -5.06
C TYR A 31 -6.00 0.27 -4.18
N ASP A 32 -7.32 0.33 -4.11
CA ASP A 32 -8.14 -0.62 -3.36
C ASP A 32 -7.92 -2.04 -3.87
N ASP A 33 -7.87 -2.21 -5.20
CA ASP A 33 -7.60 -3.47 -5.89
C ASP A 33 -6.18 -3.99 -5.61
N LEU A 34 -5.18 -3.10 -5.71
CA LEU A 34 -3.79 -3.42 -5.39
C LEU A 34 -3.61 -3.84 -3.92
N VAL A 35 -4.30 -3.18 -2.99
CA VAL A 35 -4.27 -3.55 -1.56
C VAL A 35 -4.80 -4.96 -1.35
N ASP A 36 -5.93 -5.31 -1.98
CA ASP A 36 -6.50 -6.65 -1.90
C ASP A 36 -5.55 -7.70 -2.49
N GLU A 37 -4.95 -7.43 -3.66
CA GLU A 37 -3.96 -8.32 -4.30
C GLU A 37 -2.77 -8.60 -3.38
N VAL A 38 -2.14 -7.55 -2.84
CA VAL A 38 -0.97 -7.71 -1.97
C VAL A 38 -1.30 -8.47 -0.69
N LEU A 39 -2.48 -8.26 -0.12
CA LEU A 39 -2.92 -8.97 1.06
C LEU A 39 -3.21 -10.45 0.76
N GLU A 40 -3.78 -10.75 -0.41
CA GLU A 40 -3.97 -12.13 -0.88
C GLU A 40 -2.63 -12.85 -1.09
N GLU A 41 -1.64 -12.20 -1.74
CA GLU A 41 -0.28 -12.74 -1.87
C GLU A 41 0.32 -13.08 -0.48
N LYS A 42 0.14 -12.18 0.50
CA LYS A 42 0.65 -12.35 1.88
C LYS A 42 -0.04 -13.49 2.62
N ARG A 43 -1.34 -13.70 2.36
CA ARG A 43 -2.10 -14.86 2.83
C ARG A 43 -1.55 -16.15 2.23
N GLU A 44 -1.32 -16.19 0.93
CA GLU A 44 -0.77 -17.37 0.25
C GLU A 44 0.64 -17.75 0.75
N LEU A 45 1.43 -16.75 1.14
CA LEU A 45 2.74 -16.93 1.78
C LEU A 45 2.67 -17.41 3.23
N GLY A 46 1.48 -17.45 3.84
CA GLY A 46 1.29 -17.82 5.24
C GLY A 46 1.72 -16.73 6.23
N GLU A 47 1.84 -15.47 5.78
CA GLU A 47 2.07 -14.32 6.66
C GLU A 47 0.76 -13.81 7.29
N LEU A 48 -0.39 -14.18 6.72
CA LEU A 48 -1.74 -13.88 7.21
C LEU A 48 -2.52 -15.18 7.36
N ASP A 49 -2.96 -15.48 8.58
CA ASP A 49 -3.60 -16.77 8.93
C ASP A 49 -5.13 -16.68 8.99
N ASP A 50 -5.71 -15.48 9.16
CA ASP A 50 -7.14 -15.27 9.41
C ASP A 50 -7.81 -14.38 8.34
N ASP A 51 -8.97 -14.79 7.85
CA ASP A 51 -9.77 -13.98 6.92
C ASP A 51 -10.23 -12.66 7.57
N ASN A 52 -10.39 -12.63 8.90
CA ASN A 52 -10.75 -11.40 9.61
C ASN A 52 -9.59 -10.40 9.67
N ASP A 53 -8.34 -10.88 9.76
CA ASP A 53 -7.13 -10.07 9.71
C ASP A 53 -6.97 -9.40 8.33
N LEU A 54 -7.23 -10.13 7.24
CA LEU A 54 -7.18 -9.58 5.88
C LEU A 54 -8.11 -8.39 5.70
N VAL A 55 -9.37 -8.51 6.11
CA VAL A 55 -10.35 -7.43 6.01
C VAL A 55 -9.95 -6.23 6.87
N GLU A 56 -9.42 -6.47 8.06
CA GLU A 56 -8.96 -5.40 8.95
C GLU A 56 -7.73 -4.66 8.38
N TYR A 57 -6.74 -5.40 7.87
CA TYR A 57 -5.54 -4.83 7.27
C TYR A 57 -5.85 -4.11 5.96
N ALA A 58 -6.73 -4.65 5.13
CA ALA A 58 -7.24 -3.99 3.94
C ALA A 58 -7.86 -2.65 4.30
N ALA A 59 -8.78 -2.62 5.27
CA ALA A 59 -9.40 -1.38 5.72
C ALA A 59 -8.35 -0.36 6.19
N LYS A 60 -7.37 -0.79 7.01
CA LYS A 60 -6.28 0.08 7.50
C LYS A 60 -5.39 0.65 6.38
N LEU A 61 -5.04 -0.16 5.40
CA LEU A 61 -4.24 0.28 4.25
C LEU A 61 -5.05 1.23 3.34
N LYS A 62 -6.33 0.93 3.14
CA LYS A 62 -7.27 1.78 2.38
C LYS A 62 -7.48 3.13 3.05
N THR A 63 -7.48 3.22 4.39
CA THR A 63 -7.53 4.52 5.08
C THR A 63 -6.29 5.38 4.85
N ARG A 64 -5.17 4.77 4.46
CA ARG A 64 -3.91 5.47 4.15
C ARG A 64 -3.78 5.90 2.70
N TRP A 65 -4.82 5.72 1.88
CA TRP A 65 -4.91 6.32 0.54
C TRP A 65 -4.42 7.79 0.47
N PRO A 66 -4.88 8.74 1.32
CA PRO A 66 -4.43 10.13 1.21
C PRO A 66 -2.92 10.31 1.42
N GLU A 67 -2.27 9.42 2.17
CA GLU A 67 -0.81 9.45 2.37
C GLU A 67 -0.07 8.89 1.14
N ALA A 68 -0.64 7.87 0.49
CA ALA A 68 -0.15 7.33 -0.78
C ALA A 68 -0.32 8.33 -1.94
N GLU A 69 -1.51 8.94 -2.07
CA GLU A 69 -1.81 9.99 -3.05
C GLU A 69 -0.90 11.21 -2.87
N ALA A 70 -0.69 11.64 -1.63
CA ALA A 70 0.23 12.74 -1.34
C ALA A 70 1.67 12.42 -1.74
N SER A 71 2.10 11.16 -1.63
CA SER A 71 3.45 10.73 -2.03
C SER A 71 3.62 10.74 -3.56
N LEU A 72 2.59 10.37 -4.31
CA LEU A 72 2.55 10.45 -5.77
C LEU A 72 2.53 11.91 -6.24
N THR A 73 1.74 12.75 -5.58
CA THR A 73 1.60 14.17 -5.91
C THR A 73 2.84 14.99 -5.52
N SER A 74 3.45 14.71 -4.37
CA SER A 74 4.68 15.38 -3.92
C SER A 74 5.89 14.98 -4.75
N GLY A 75 5.89 13.79 -5.36
CA GLY A 75 6.87 13.40 -6.38
C GLY A 75 6.72 14.15 -7.71
N HIS A 76 5.60 14.85 -7.92
CA HIS A 76 5.28 15.61 -9.13
C HIS A 76 5.40 17.15 -8.92
N GLU A 77 5.87 17.61 -7.76
CA GLU A 77 6.11 19.04 -7.47
C GLU A 77 7.63 19.35 -7.44
N THR A 78 8.37 18.93 -8.48
CA THR A 78 9.77 19.38 -8.67
C THR A 78 10.12 19.72 -10.12
N ASP A 79 9.15 19.84 -11.02
CA ASP A 79 9.39 20.29 -12.41
C ASP A 79 8.59 21.56 -12.77
N VAL A 80 8.43 22.50 -11.83
CA VAL A 80 8.00 23.87 -12.16
C VAL A 80 8.70 24.86 -11.22
N LEU A 81 10.01 25.01 -11.39
CA LEU A 81 10.65 26.31 -11.17
C LEU A 81 11.52 26.61 -12.39
N GLU A 82 10.79 26.96 -13.44
CA GLU A 82 11.23 27.62 -14.65
C GLU A 82 12.03 28.88 -14.28
N GLN A 83 13.30 28.87 -14.67
CA GLN A 83 14.08 29.96 -15.27
C GLN A 83 13.87 31.39 -14.75
N GLU A 84 14.90 31.91 -14.08
CA GLU A 84 15.26 33.34 -14.11
C GLU A 84 16.77 33.51 -14.27
#